data_AF-A0A1G3L808-F1
#
_entry.id   AF-A0A1G3L808-F1
#
_cell.length_a   1.000
_cell.length_b   1.000
_cell.length_c   1.000
_cell.angle_alpha   90.00
_cell.angle_beta   90.00
_cell.angle_gamma   90.00
#
_symmetry.space_group_name_H-M   'P 1'
#
loop_
_entity.id
_entity.type
_entity.pdbx_description
1 polymer ?
#
loop_
_entity_poly.entity_id
_entity_poly.type
_entity_poly.pdbx_seq_one_letter_code
_entity_poly.pdbx_strand_id
1 'polypeptide(L)'
;MCFLRKTFYFFLALFSLNCLYSENILLKDGRIFKGNLININKNKIVINVNNQIFEFSINSIEYLIASVNQNEYSIIKIKRKDGSFQEVNLIKLTEQALYYKNISENDLKLIKLSSITELILISKIDSISSKVNKLIIKQDNNIDIEIDINNLIAQIIKLKTIYSSDKDQKEEKTQDTISINIENPDFYERFWTKISKYLDVNSENLLWNLLENYSEKEKSINLVYNENNNPNKEKEIKNKIIELRKDFYKRAKKIILSSKM
;
A
#
# COMPACT_ATOMS: atom_id res chain seq x y z
N MET A 1 -15.47 -44.92 13.38
CA MET A 1 -14.26 -44.19 12.93
C MET A 1 -14.18 -43.90 11.42
N CYS A 2 -14.82 -44.66 10.52
CA CYS A 2 -14.71 -44.40 9.06
C CYS A 2 -15.47 -43.17 8.53
N PHE A 3 -16.54 -42.70 9.19
CA PHE A 3 -17.33 -41.55 8.71
C PHE A 3 -16.62 -40.21 8.91
N LEU A 4 -15.94 -39.99 10.04
CA LEU A 4 -15.19 -38.75 10.32
C LEU A 4 -14.03 -38.52 9.35
N ARG A 5 -13.38 -39.60 8.88
CA ARG A 5 -12.30 -39.51 7.90
C ARG A 5 -12.81 -39.01 6.55
N LYS A 6 -13.97 -39.52 6.08
CA LYS A 6 -14.55 -39.13 4.79
C LYS A 6 -15.04 -37.68 4.78
N THR A 7 -15.64 -37.20 5.87
CA THR A 7 -16.03 -35.78 6.00
C THR A 7 -14.82 -34.86 6.07
N PHE A 8 -13.74 -35.27 6.75
CA PHE A 8 -12.50 -34.49 6.78
C PHE A 8 -11.86 -34.37 5.38
N TYR A 9 -11.79 -35.46 4.60
CA TYR A 9 -11.30 -35.39 3.21
C TYR A 9 -12.23 -34.58 2.30
N PHE A 10 -13.54 -34.61 2.51
CA PHE A 10 -14.49 -33.78 1.77
C PHE A 10 -14.32 -32.28 2.10
N PHE A 11 -14.17 -31.94 3.39
CA PHE A 11 -13.87 -30.57 3.81
C PHE A 11 -12.50 -30.09 3.32
N LEU A 12 -11.47 -30.95 3.34
CA LEU A 12 -10.14 -30.64 2.82
C LEU A 12 -10.18 -30.44 1.29
N ALA A 13 -10.93 -31.28 0.56
CA ALA A 13 -11.13 -31.13 -0.89
C ALA A 13 -11.88 -29.82 -1.21
N LEU A 14 -12.95 -29.50 -0.47
CA LEU A 14 -13.67 -28.22 -0.57
C LEU A 14 -12.79 -27.01 -0.20
N PHE A 15 -11.89 -27.17 0.76
CA PHE A 15 -10.96 -26.11 1.17
C PHE A 15 -9.86 -25.89 0.11
N SER A 16 -9.35 -26.97 -0.51
CA SER A 16 -8.38 -26.89 -1.61
C SER A 16 -8.98 -26.38 -2.92
N LEU A 17 -10.29 -26.56 -3.15
CA LEU A 17 -11.02 -25.96 -4.27
C LEU A 17 -11.17 -24.43 -4.12
N ASN A 18 -11.04 -23.92 -2.90
CA ASN A 18 -11.04 -22.49 -2.58
C ASN A 18 -9.61 -21.94 -2.38
N CYS A 19 -8.63 -22.41 -3.16
CA CYS A 19 -7.41 -21.61 -3.38
C CYS A 19 -7.81 -20.30 -4.07
N LEU A 20 -8.20 -19.32 -3.25
CA LEU A 20 -8.74 -18.04 -3.67
C LEU A 20 -7.60 -17.19 -4.23
N TYR A 21 -7.64 -16.99 -5.55
CA TYR A 21 -6.81 -16.01 -6.27
C TYR A 21 -7.04 -14.63 -5.66
N SER A 22 -5.99 -13.95 -5.22
CA SER A 22 -6.14 -12.60 -4.70
C SER A 22 -5.06 -11.67 -5.23
N GLU A 23 -5.50 -10.59 -5.84
CA GLU A 23 -4.69 -9.45 -6.21
C GLU A 23 -4.55 -8.49 -5.03
N ASN A 24 -3.43 -7.77 -4.99
CA ASN A 24 -3.17 -6.75 -4.00
C ASN A 24 -3.26 -5.37 -4.64
N ILE A 25 -4.15 -4.52 -4.15
CA ILE A 25 -4.24 -3.11 -4.53
C ILE A 25 -3.70 -2.25 -3.40
N LEU A 26 -2.69 -1.43 -3.70
CA LEU A 26 -2.26 -0.33 -2.85
C LEU A 26 -2.86 0.97 -3.39
N LEU A 27 -3.63 1.66 -2.56
CA LEU A 27 -4.10 3.03 -2.85
C LEU A 27 -3.01 4.05 -2.55
N LYS A 28 -3.04 5.20 -3.23
CA LYS A 28 -2.13 6.33 -2.95
C LYS A 28 -2.23 6.85 -1.53
N ASP A 29 -3.36 6.62 -0.86
CA ASP A 29 -3.54 6.93 0.54
C ASP A 29 -2.94 5.88 1.50
N GLY A 30 -2.31 4.82 0.99
CA GLY A 30 -1.62 3.79 1.77
C GLY A 30 -2.50 2.61 2.20
N ARG A 31 -3.81 2.61 1.90
CA ARG A 31 -4.65 1.43 2.17
C ARG A 31 -4.33 0.30 1.20
N ILE A 32 -4.27 -0.91 1.75
CA ILE A 32 -4.06 -2.14 1.00
C ILE A 32 -5.37 -2.93 1.00
N PHE A 33 -5.79 -3.37 -0.18
CA PHE A 33 -6.88 -4.30 -0.35
C PHE A 33 -6.34 -5.57 -0.99
N LYS A 34 -6.72 -6.72 -0.42
CA LYS A 34 -6.40 -8.04 -0.95
C LYS A 34 -7.69 -8.76 -1.30
N GLY A 35 -7.88 -9.12 -2.56
CA GLY A 35 -9.13 -9.74 -3.01
C GLY A 35 -9.10 -10.04 -4.51
N ASN A 36 -10.21 -10.57 -5.02
CA ASN A 36 -10.27 -11.11 -6.37
C ASN A 36 -10.61 -9.97 -7.34
N LEU A 37 -9.81 -9.80 -8.40
CA LEU A 37 -10.06 -8.84 -9.47
C LEU A 37 -11.28 -9.27 -10.29
N ILE A 38 -12.35 -8.49 -10.23
CA ILE A 38 -13.60 -8.74 -10.95
C ILE A 38 -13.59 -8.07 -12.32
N ASN A 39 -13.11 -6.83 -12.38
CA ASN A 39 -13.10 -6.05 -13.61
C ASN A 39 -11.97 -5.02 -13.58
N ILE A 40 -11.43 -4.73 -14.76
CA ILE A 40 -10.43 -3.69 -14.94
C ILE A 40 -10.70 -2.97 -16.26
N ASN A 41 -10.72 -1.64 -16.21
CA ASN A 41 -10.75 -0.80 -17.40
C ASN A 41 -9.85 0.42 -17.19
N LYS A 42 -9.72 1.25 -18.23
CA LYS A 42 -8.79 2.40 -18.23
C LYS A 42 -9.05 3.43 -17.11
N ASN A 43 -10.26 3.45 -16.54
CA ASN A 43 -10.64 4.44 -15.54
C ASN A 43 -10.75 3.84 -14.13
N LYS A 44 -11.09 2.54 -14.04
CA LYS A 44 -11.45 1.90 -12.79
C LYS A 44 -11.03 0.43 -12.68
N ILE A 45 -10.92 0.00 -11.43
CA ILE A 45 -10.61 -1.35 -11.01
C ILE A 45 -11.70 -1.79 -10.03
N VAL A 46 -12.23 -2.99 -10.21
CA VAL A 46 -13.26 -3.57 -9.35
C VAL A 46 -12.73 -4.85 -8.74
N ILE A 47 -12.73 -4.94 -7.41
CA ILE A 47 -12.29 -6.13 -6.68
C ILE A 47 -13.37 -6.62 -5.70
N ASN A 48 -13.36 -7.92 -5.44
CA ASN A 48 -14.14 -8.54 -4.38
C ASN A 48 -13.23 -8.83 -3.18
N VAL A 49 -13.49 -8.21 -2.04
CA VAL A 49 -12.79 -8.46 -0.77
C VAL A 49 -13.82 -8.95 0.23
N ASN A 50 -13.65 -10.17 0.74
CA ASN A 50 -14.54 -10.76 1.76
C ASN A 50 -16.04 -10.64 1.42
N ASN A 51 -16.42 -10.97 0.17
CA ASN A 51 -17.78 -10.88 -0.38
C ASN A 51 -18.34 -9.45 -0.48
N GLN A 52 -17.49 -8.43 -0.45
CA GLN A 52 -17.86 -7.04 -0.72
C GLN A 52 -17.15 -6.54 -1.97
N ILE A 53 -17.91 -5.88 -2.85
CA ILE A 53 -17.39 -5.33 -4.11
C ILE A 53 -16.93 -3.89 -3.87
N PHE A 54 -15.65 -3.64 -4.15
CA PHE A 54 -15.03 -2.32 -4.10
C PHE A 54 -14.67 -1.86 -5.51
N GLU A 55 -14.92 -0.58 -5.81
CA GLU A 55 -14.53 0.08 -7.05
C GLU A 55 -13.53 1.19 -6.74
N PHE A 56 -12.37 1.17 -7.43
CA PHE A 56 -11.31 2.14 -7.31
C PHE A 56 -11.04 2.82 -8.64
N SER A 57 -10.67 4.10 -8.63
CA SER A 57 -10.15 4.75 -9.83
C SER A 57 -8.69 4.33 -10.07
N ILE A 58 -8.27 4.13 -11.32
CA ILE A 58 -6.85 3.91 -11.63
C ILE A 58 -5.97 5.06 -11.10
N ASN A 59 -6.49 6.29 -11.09
CA ASN A 59 -5.74 7.45 -10.59
C ASN A 59 -5.60 7.44 -9.06
N SER A 60 -6.41 6.65 -8.35
CA SER A 60 -6.34 6.49 -6.89
C SER A 60 -5.41 5.37 -6.43
N ILE A 61 -4.92 4.52 -7.35
CA ILE A 61 -4.00 3.44 -7.00
C ILE A 61 -2.54 3.90 -7.12
N GLU A 62 -1.70 3.39 -6.22
CA GLU A 62 -0.25 3.42 -6.38
C GLU A 62 0.17 2.24 -7.25
N TYR A 63 -0.34 1.04 -6.92
CA TYR A 63 -0.27 -0.12 -7.80
C TYR A 63 -1.36 -1.15 -7.51
N LEU A 64 -1.62 -2.00 -8.50
CA LEU A 64 -2.23 -3.31 -8.37
C LEU A 64 -1.18 -4.35 -8.76
N ILE A 65 -1.00 -5.37 -7.93
CA ILE A 65 -0.11 -6.52 -8.21
C ILE A 65 -0.99 -7.76 -8.35
N ALA A 66 -0.82 -8.47 -9.47
CA ALA A 66 -1.51 -9.73 -9.72
C ALA A 66 -0.92 -10.88 -8.90
N SER A 67 -1.67 -11.97 -8.74
CA SER A 67 -1.19 -13.18 -8.06
C SER A 67 0.15 -13.67 -8.67
N VAL A 68 1.07 -14.12 -7.81
CA VAL A 68 2.48 -14.37 -8.17
C VAL A 68 2.69 -15.67 -8.98
N ASN A 69 1.68 -16.54 -9.04
CA ASN A 69 1.76 -17.79 -9.77
C ASN A 69 1.50 -17.58 -11.27
N GLN A 70 2.43 -17.99 -12.13
CA GLN A 70 2.36 -17.75 -13.58
C GLN A 70 1.14 -18.36 -14.28
N ASN A 71 0.63 -19.47 -13.76
CA ASN A 71 -0.59 -20.12 -14.25
C ASN A 71 -1.88 -19.39 -13.83
N GLU A 72 -1.76 -18.33 -13.02
CA GLU A 72 -2.85 -17.69 -12.28
C GLU A 72 -2.90 -16.17 -12.48
N TYR A 73 -2.12 -15.63 -13.43
CA TYR A 73 -2.21 -14.21 -13.77
C TYR A 73 -3.58 -13.90 -14.38
N SER A 74 -4.16 -12.77 -13.97
CA SER A 74 -5.36 -12.25 -14.60
C SER A 74 -5.02 -11.85 -16.05
N ILE A 75 -5.69 -12.48 -17.01
CA ILE A 75 -5.48 -12.18 -18.43
C ILE A 75 -6.21 -10.90 -18.76
N ILE A 76 -5.53 -9.97 -19.44
CA ILE A 76 -6.11 -8.71 -19.87
C ILE A 76 -5.97 -8.55 -21.38
N LYS A 77 -7.04 -8.09 -22.03
CA LYS A 77 -7.05 -7.65 -23.42
C LYS A 77 -6.72 -6.17 -23.47
N ILE A 78 -5.74 -5.82 -24.30
CA ILE A 78 -5.29 -4.45 -24.48
C ILE A 78 -5.48 -4.08 -25.94
N LYS A 79 -6.16 -2.96 -26.19
CA LYS A 79 -6.17 -2.29 -27.49
C LYS A 79 -5.24 -1.09 -27.42
N ARG A 80 -4.29 -1.00 -28.34
CA ARG A 80 -3.35 0.12 -28.45
C ARG A 80 -3.90 1.23 -29.33
N LYS A 81 -3.26 2.40 -29.31
CA LYS A 81 -3.60 3.54 -30.18
C LYS A 81 -3.42 3.28 -31.67
N ASP A 82 -2.50 2.39 -32.03
CA ASP A 82 -2.28 1.92 -33.40
C ASP A 82 -3.38 0.94 -33.88
N GLY A 83 -4.36 0.62 -33.02
CA GLY A 83 -5.46 -0.30 -33.33
C GLY A 83 -5.15 -1.78 -33.08
N SER A 84 -3.90 -2.12 -32.72
CA SER A 84 -3.52 -3.50 -32.43
C SER A 84 -4.16 -4.00 -31.12
N PHE A 85 -4.51 -5.29 -31.12
CA PHE A 85 -5.02 -6.00 -29.94
C PHE A 85 -4.00 -7.03 -29.48
N GLN A 86 -3.81 -7.13 -28.17
CA GLN A 86 -2.99 -8.16 -27.56
C GLN A 86 -3.64 -8.67 -26.27
N GLU A 87 -3.54 -9.97 -26.03
CA GLU A 87 -3.88 -10.58 -24.75
C GLU A 87 -2.60 -10.85 -23.97
N VAL A 88 -2.57 -10.44 -22.72
CA VAL A 88 -1.37 -10.48 -21.90
C VAL A 88 -1.69 -10.85 -20.46
N ASN A 89 -0.71 -11.41 -19.78
CA ASN A 89 -0.76 -11.69 -18.36
C ASN A 89 -0.45 -10.41 -17.57
N LEU A 90 -1.41 -9.93 -16.78
CA LEU A 90 -1.21 -8.78 -15.90
C LEU A 90 -0.20 -9.15 -14.80
N ILE A 91 0.87 -8.38 -14.67
CA ILE A 91 1.84 -8.53 -13.56
C ILE A 91 1.61 -7.42 -12.54
N LYS A 92 1.61 -6.17 -13.01
CA LYS A 92 1.43 -4.99 -12.19
C LYS A 92 0.77 -3.88 -13.01
N LEU A 93 -0.20 -3.20 -12.41
CA LEU A 93 -0.77 -1.96 -12.94
C LEU A 93 -0.42 -0.81 -12.01
N THR A 94 -0.10 0.35 -12.57
CA THR A 94 0.08 1.61 -11.84
C THR A 94 -0.81 2.67 -12.49
N GLU A 95 -0.86 3.89 -11.92
CA GLU A 95 -1.54 5.03 -12.56
C GLU A 95 -1.03 5.34 -13.98
N GLN A 96 0.24 5.04 -14.28
CA GLN A 96 0.89 5.50 -15.51
C GLN A 96 1.16 4.38 -16.51
N ALA A 97 1.43 3.18 -16.01
CA ALA A 97 1.95 2.08 -16.80
C ALA A 97 1.38 0.74 -16.36
N LEU A 98 1.34 -0.15 -17.34
CA LEU A 98 0.99 -1.55 -17.19
C LEU A 98 2.22 -2.40 -17.46
N TYR A 99 2.55 -3.26 -16.51
CA TYR A 99 3.59 -4.28 -16.59
C TYR A 99 2.90 -5.63 -16.84
N TYR A 100 3.34 -6.32 -17.87
CA TYR A 100 2.70 -7.54 -18.34
C TYR A 100 3.71 -8.53 -18.90
N LYS A 101 3.31 -9.79 -19.02
CA LYS A 101 4.01 -10.80 -19.83
C LYS A 101 3.12 -11.22 -20.99
N ASN A 102 3.73 -11.48 -22.14
CA ASN A 102 2.99 -12.11 -23.23
C ASN A 102 2.58 -13.53 -22.82
N ILE A 103 1.49 -14.04 -23.37
CA ILE A 103 1.03 -15.41 -23.06
C ILE A 103 2.04 -16.46 -23.54
N SER A 104 2.72 -16.17 -24.65
CA SER A 104 3.68 -17.06 -25.31
C SER A 104 5.15 -16.81 -24.95
N GLU A 105 5.47 -15.70 -24.27
CA GLU A 105 6.85 -15.30 -23.97
C GLU A 105 6.99 -14.96 -22.49
N ASN A 106 8.08 -15.39 -21.86
CA ASN A 106 8.30 -15.18 -20.43
C ASN A 106 8.86 -13.78 -20.08
N ASP A 107 9.07 -12.95 -21.09
CA ASP A 107 9.68 -11.63 -20.93
C ASP A 107 8.72 -10.62 -20.32
N LEU A 108 9.20 -9.92 -19.29
CA LEU A 108 8.47 -8.80 -18.69
C LEU A 108 8.50 -7.60 -19.64
N LYS A 109 7.31 -7.10 -19.98
CA LYS A 109 7.12 -5.94 -20.85
C LYS A 109 6.37 -4.84 -20.09
N LEU A 110 6.57 -3.61 -20.56
CA LEU A 110 5.91 -2.42 -20.03
C LEU A 110 5.26 -1.64 -21.17
N ILE A 111 4.06 -1.12 -20.91
CA ILE A 111 3.37 -0.17 -21.77
C ILE A 111 2.78 0.98 -20.95
N LYS A 112 2.91 2.21 -21.45
CA LYS A 112 2.26 3.38 -20.85
C LYS A 112 0.76 3.32 -21.09
N LEU A 113 -0.05 3.60 -20.06
CA LEU A 113 -1.53 3.64 -20.18
C LEU A 113 -2.01 4.71 -21.16
N SER A 114 -1.22 5.77 -21.38
CA SER A 114 -1.48 6.78 -22.41
C SER A 114 -1.48 6.22 -23.83
N SER A 115 -0.83 5.08 -24.06
CA SER A 115 -0.75 4.39 -25.36
C SER A 115 -1.83 3.33 -25.54
N ILE A 116 -2.64 3.09 -24.51
CA ILE A 116 -3.73 2.13 -24.50
C ILE A 116 -5.06 2.88 -24.70
N THR A 117 -5.87 2.40 -25.63
CA THR A 117 -7.23 2.92 -25.87
C THR A 117 -8.24 2.16 -25.04
N GLU A 118 -8.08 0.84 -24.93
CA GLU A 118 -9.00 -0.05 -24.23
C GLU A 118 -8.24 -1.10 -23.43
N LEU A 119 -8.71 -1.38 -22.23
CA LEU A 119 -8.16 -2.37 -21.31
C LEU A 119 -9.33 -3.13 -20.71
N ILE A 120 -9.35 -4.45 -20.85
CA ILE A 120 -10.47 -5.32 -20.44
C ILE A 120 -9.90 -6.54 -19.73
N LEU A 121 -10.49 -6.93 -18.60
CA LEU A 121 -10.19 -8.20 -17.95
C LEU A 121 -10.83 -9.35 -18.74
N ILE A 122 -10.04 -10.34 -19.12
CA ILE A 122 -10.52 -11.62 -19.66
C ILE A 122 -10.58 -12.60 -18.49
N SER A 123 -11.61 -12.52 -17.67
CA SER A 123 -11.92 -13.54 -16.67
C SER A 123 -12.95 -14.53 -17.20
N LYS A 124 -12.77 -15.83 -16.92
CA LYS A 124 -13.73 -16.92 -17.20
C LYS A 124 -15.05 -16.84 -16.40
N ILE A 125 -15.23 -15.82 -15.57
CA ILE A 125 -16.39 -15.67 -14.70
C ILE A 125 -17.24 -14.52 -15.25
N ASP A 126 -18.38 -14.88 -15.83
CA ASP A 126 -19.38 -13.93 -16.28
C ASP A 126 -19.95 -13.12 -15.10
N SER A 127 -20.21 -11.86 -15.41
CA SER A 127 -20.81 -10.80 -14.61
C SER A 127 -21.77 -11.25 -13.49
N ILE A 128 -21.43 -10.93 -12.23
CA ILE A 128 -22.43 -10.78 -11.17
C ILE A 128 -22.66 -9.30 -10.94
N SER A 129 -23.80 -8.81 -11.45
CA SER A 129 -24.36 -7.54 -11.06
C SER A 129 -25.07 -7.66 -9.71
N SER A 130 -24.76 -6.78 -8.78
CA SER A 130 -25.71 -5.90 -8.03
C SER A 130 -25.21 -5.59 -6.62
N LYS A 131 -25.33 -4.30 -6.26
CA LYS A 131 -24.91 -3.61 -5.03
C LYS A 131 -23.40 -3.43 -4.85
N VAL A 132 -22.84 -2.51 -5.65
CA VAL A 132 -21.54 -1.88 -5.39
C VAL A 132 -21.71 -0.85 -4.26
N ASN A 133 -21.11 -1.11 -3.09
CA ASN A 133 -20.98 -0.09 -2.06
C ASN A 133 -19.87 0.89 -2.50
N LYS A 134 -20.29 2.06 -3.00
CA LYS A 134 -19.40 3.10 -3.48
C LYS A 134 -18.82 3.88 -2.29
N LEU A 135 -17.69 3.44 -1.75
CA LEU A 135 -16.93 4.22 -0.76
C LEU A 135 -16.07 5.26 -1.49
N ILE A 136 -16.61 6.48 -1.61
CA ILE A 136 -15.86 7.65 -2.08
C ILE A 136 -15.00 8.14 -0.92
N ILE A 137 -13.70 8.01 -1.07
CA ILE A 137 -12.72 8.45 -0.08
C ILE A 137 -12.59 9.96 -0.22
N LYS A 138 -13.10 10.71 0.78
CA LYS A 138 -12.88 12.15 0.87
C LYS A 138 -11.43 12.41 1.32
N GLN A 139 -10.83 13.42 0.70
CA GLN A 139 -9.53 13.98 1.04
C GLN A 139 -9.56 14.46 2.49
N ASP A 140 -8.68 13.94 3.35
CA ASP A 140 -8.57 14.43 4.73
C ASP A 140 -7.93 15.83 4.75
N ASN A 141 -8.60 16.73 5.46
CA ASN A 141 -8.26 18.14 5.61
C ASN A 141 -6.92 18.35 6.34
N ASN A 142 -6.29 19.51 6.06
CA ASN A 142 -5.10 20.05 6.74
C ASN A 142 -5.24 20.02 8.26
N ILE A 143 -4.73 18.95 8.88
CA ILE A 143 -4.41 18.90 10.30
C ILE A 143 -2.95 19.31 10.41
N ASP A 144 -2.61 20.12 11.42
CA ASP A 144 -1.24 20.44 11.77
C ASP A 144 -0.51 19.14 12.17
N ILE A 145 0.30 18.62 11.25
CA ILE A 145 0.90 17.28 11.31
C ILE A 145 1.83 17.15 12.51
N GLU A 146 2.49 18.23 12.93
CA GLU A 146 3.39 18.18 14.09
C GLU A 146 2.62 17.96 15.39
N ILE A 147 1.47 18.61 15.54
CA ILE A 147 0.57 18.41 16.68
C ILE A 147 0.00 16.98 16.65
N ASP A 148 -0.36 16.50 15.48
CA ASP A 148 -0.91 15.15 15.30
C ASP A 148 0.12 14.04 15.60
N ILE A 149 1.38 14.21 15.18
CA ILE A 149 2.49 13.27 15.49
C ILE A 149 2.64 13.12 17.00
N ASN A 150 2.76 14.25 17.70
CA ASN A 150 3.02 14.25 19.13
C ASN A 150 1.80 13.71 19.92
N ASN A 151 0.58 13.99 19.45
CA ASN A 151 -0.64 13.40 20.01
C ASN A 151 -0.73 11.89 19.80
N LEU A 152 -0.40 11.40 18.61
CA LEU A 152 -0.37 9.98 18.30
C LEU A 152 0.63 9.24 19.22
N ILE A 153 1.83 9.79 19.39
CA ILE A 153 2.85 9.23 20.29
C ILE A 153 2.33 9.18 21.73
N ALA A 154 1.74 10.28 22.22
CA ALA A 154 1.18 10.32 23.56
C ALA A 154 0.05 9.29 23.76
N GLN A 155 -0.80 9.07 22.75
CA GLN A 155 -1.83 8.02 22.79
C GLN A 155 -1.21 6.62 22.80
N ILE A 156 -0.15 6.39 22.03
CA ILE A 156 0.54 5.11 21.97
C ILE A 156 1.17 4.74 23.31
N ILE A 157 1.86 5.70 23.93
CA ILE A 157 2.46 5.55 25.26
C ILE A 157 1.36 5.22 26.27
N LYS A 158 0.30 6.03 26.33
CA LYS A 158 -0.83 5.82 27.25
C LYS A 158 -1.44 4.42 27.13
N LEU A 159 -1.73 3.97 25.91
CA LEU A 159 -2.29 2.65 25.67
C LEU A 159 -1.36 1.54 26.21
N LYS A 160 -0.05 1.64 26.00
CA LYS A 160 0.88 0.59 26.45
C LYS A 160 1.07 0.60 27.98
N THR A 161 1.10 1.77 28.64
CA THR A 161 1.11 1.88 30.11
C THR A 161 -0.14 1.29 30.78
N ILE A 162 -1.29 1.29 30.11
CA ILE A 162 -2.53 0.66 30.63
C ILE A 162 -2.45 -0.88 30.56
N TYR A 163 -1.73 -1.43 29.58
CA TYR A 163 -1.54 -2.88 29.42
C TYR A 163 -0.32 -3.46 30.15
N SER A 164 0.56 -2.61 30.71
CA SER A 164 1.73 -3.03 31.48
C SER A 164 1.57 -2.65 32.95
N SER A 165 0.74 -3.41 33.67
CA SER A 165 0.83 -3.41 35.14
C SER A 165 2.07 -4.20 35.57
N ASP A 166 2.92 -3.54 36.35
CA ASP A 166 3.94 -4.15 37.22
C ASP A 166 5.06 -4.95 36.56
N LYS A 167 6.01 -4.24 35.96
CA LYS A 167 7.48 -4.34 36.17
C LYS A 167 8.16 -3.40 35.17
N ASP A 168 9.31 -2.84 35.54
CA ASP A 168 10.19 -1.99 34.70
C ASP A 168 9.96 -0.46 34.71
N GLN A 169 9.21 0.09 35.68
CA GLN A 169 9.04 1.55 35.83
C GLN A 169 10.31 2.35 36.26
N LYS A 170 11.50 1.75 36.28
CA LYS A 170 12.70 2.41 36.86
C LYS A 170 13.74 2.94 35.87
N GLU A 171 13.65 2.68 34.57
CA GLU A 171 14.65 3.21 33.61
C GLU A 171 14.13 4.25 32.60
N GLU A 172 12.82 4.44 32.45
CA GLU A 172 12.28 5.26 31.34
C GLU A 172 12.13 6.77 31.60
N LYS A 173 12.50 7.29 32.78
CA LYS A 173 12.18 8.69 33.14
C LYS A 173 13.09 9.77 32.54
N THR A 174 14.05 9.45 31.66
CA THR A 174 15.07 10.44 31.25
C THR A 174 15.21 10.72 29.75
N GLN A 175 14.34 10.22 28.86
CA GLN A 175 14.41 10.53 27.41
C GLN A 175 13.19 11.26 26.83
N ASP A 176 12.21 11.63 27.65
CA ASP A 176 10.82 11.79 27.18
C ASP A 176 10.38 13.21 26.77
N THR A 177 11.29 14.11 26.37
CA THR A 177 10.93 15.51 26.03
C THR A 177 11.46 16.03 24.70
N ILE A 178 11.95 15.16 23.80
CA ILE A 178 12.31 15.61 22.45
C ILE A 178 11.05 15.59 21.58
N SER A 179 10.39 16.72 21.35
CA SER A 179 9.30 16.81 20.36
C SER A 179 9.80 16.37 18.98
N ILE A 180 8.97 15.64 18.23
CA ILE A 180 9.31 15.35 16.83
C ILE A 180 8.92 16.56 16.00
N ASN A 181 9.92 17.22 15.42
CA ASN A 181 9.73 18.30 14.46
C ASN A 181 9.98 17.77 13.04
N ILE A 182 9.03 18.01 12.13
CA ILE A 182 9.07 17.54 10.74
C ILE A 182 10.17 18.20 9.91
N GLU A 183 10.65 19.37 10.33
CA GLU A 183 11.75 20.09 9.69
C GLU A 183 13.12 19.56 10.13
N ASN A 184 13.20 18.74 11.18
CA ASN A 184 14.45 18.22 11.71
C ASN A 184 15.15 17.29 10.70
N PRO A 185 16.46 17.48 10.39
CA PRO A 185 17.23 16.58 9.52
C PRO A 185 17.17 15.10 9.91
N ASP A 186 17.10 14.82 11.21
CA ASP A 186 17.07 13.45 11.75
C ASP A 186 15.63 12.94 11.96
N PHE A 187 14.66 13.51 11.24
CA PHE A 187 13.23 13.24 11.45
C PHE A 187 12.90 11.75 11.49
N TYR A 188 13.39 10.97 10.52
CA TYR A 188 13.12 9.53 10.42
C TYR A 188 13.69 8.74 11.60
N GLU A 189 14.93 9.02 11.98
CA GLU A 189 15.59 8.34 13.10
C GLU A 189 14.85 8.65 14.42
N ARG A 190 14.56 9.92 14.68
CA ARG A 190 13.82 10.35 15.88
C ARG A 190 12.41 9.77 15.94
N PHE A 191 11.74 9.67 14.79
CA PHE A 191 10.44 9.01 14.68
C PHE A 191 10.52 7.52 14.97
N TRP A 192 11.51 6.84 14.40
CA TRP A 192 11.73 5.41 14.60
C TRP A 192 12.00 5.07 16.08
N THR A 193 12.99 5.72 16.69
CA THR A 193 13.40 5.45 18.07
C THR A 193 12.25 5.59 19.07
N LYS A 194 11.32 6.50 18.78
CA LYS A 194 10.13 6.73 19.60
C LYS A 194 9.01 5.74 19.37
N ILE A 195 8.82 5.23 18.16
CA ILE A 195 7.66 4.41 17.82
C ILE A 195 7.97 2.92 17.89
N SER A 196 9.15 2.48 17.44
CA SER A 196 9.48 1.06 17.24
C SER A 196 9.25 0.20 18.49
N LYS A 197 9.63 0.71 19.66
CA LYS A 197 9.44 0.06 20.97
C LYS A 197 7.98 -0.26 21.30
N TYR A 198 7.02 0.37 20.63
CA TYR A 198 5.58 0.23 20.91
C TYR A 198 4.82 -0.56 19.84
N LEU A 199 5.51 -1.11 18.84
CA LEU A 199 4.93 -1.89 17.76
C LEU A 199 5.12 -3.40 17.96
N ASP A 200 4.23 -4.19 17.38
CA ASP A 200 4.45 -5.61 17.17
C ASP A 200 5.41 -5.83 16.00
N VAL A 201 5.98 -7.03 15.91
CA VAL A 201 7.01 -7.40 14.93
C VAL A 201 6.57 -7.16 13.48
N ASN A 202 5.29 -7.38 13.14
CA ASN A 202 4.83 -7.19 11.77
C ASN A 202 4.73 -5.69 11.42
N SER A 203 4.18 -4.90 12.33
CA SER A 203 4.05 -3.45 12.16
C SER A 203 5.38 -2.73 12.21
N GLU A 204 6.30 -3.22 13.04
CA GLU A 204 7.69 -2.78 13.10
C GLU A 204 8.39 -3.00 11.75
N ASN A 205 8.30 -4.20 11.17
CA ASN A 205 8.87 -4.52 9.86
C ASN A 205 8.26 -3.65 8.74
N LEU A 206 6.94 -3.44 8.75
CA LEU A 206 6.26 -2.59 7.76
C LEU A 206 6.70 -1.13 7.89
N LEU A 207 6.82 -0.63 9.12
CA LEU A 207 7.28 0.74 9.37
C LEU A 207 8.75 0.91 9.01
N TRP A 208 9.60 -0.07 9.28
CA TRP A 208 11.02 -0.05 8.91
C TRP A 208 11.21 0.05 7.38
N ASN A 209 10.50 -0.78 6.62
CA ASN A 209 10.54 -0.73 5.16
C ASN A 209 10.04 0.61 4.60
N LEU A 210 9.00 1.18 5.23
CA LEU A 210 8.50 2.50 4.87
C LEU A 210 9.56 3.58 5.16
N LEU A 211 10.21 3.51 6.32
CA LEU A 211 11.26 4.45 6.71
C LEU A 211 12.44 4.39 5.76
N GLU A 212 12.95 3.21 5.45
CA GLU A 212 14.10 3.02 4.56
C GLU A 212 13.83 3.66 3.19
N ASN A 213 12.67 3.35 2.60
CA ASN A 213 12.24 3.90 1.31
C ASN A 213 12.18 5.44 1.32
N TYR A 214 11.59 6.04 2.36
CA TYR A 214 11.48 7.50 2.45
C TYR A 214 12.82 8.17 2.75
N SER A 215 13.67 7.54 3.56
CA SER A 215 15.02 8.04 3.83
C SER A 215 15.89 8.07 2.56
N GLU A 216 15.82 7.03 1.72
CA GLU A 216 16.54 6.96 0.46
C GLU A 216 16.02 7.98 -0.56
N LYS A 217 14.68 8.18 -0.61
CA LYS A 217 14.09 9.26 -1.41
C LYS A 217 14.59 10.63 -0.96
N GLU A 218 14.66 10.90 0.34
CA GLU A 218 15.18 12.16 0.85
C GLU A 218 16.67 12.34 0.51
N LYS A 219 17.50 11.30 0.68
CA LYS A 219 18.91 11.32 0.27
C LYS A 219 19.06 11.65 -1.22
N SER A 220 18.24 11.06 -2.09
CA SER A 220 18.27 11.34 -3.52
C SER A 220 17.93 12.81 -3.84
N ILE A 221 16.97 13.39 -3.12
CA ILE A 221 16.60 14.81 -3.25
C ILE A 221 17.74 15.71 -2.81
N ASN A 222 18.41 15.36 -1.70
CA ASN A 222 19.56 16.09 -1.18
C ASN A 222 20.80 16.00 -2.10
N LEU A 223 21.04 14.86 -2.74
CA LEU A 223 22.16 14.70 -3.68
C LEU A 223 21.98 15.57 -4.93
N VAL A 224 20.77 15.61 -5.51
CA VAL A 224 20.43 16.48 -6.65
C VAL A 224 20.62 17.97 -6.32
N TYR A 225 20.53 18.33 -5.03
CA TYR A 225 20.73 19.70 -4.56
C TYR A 225 22.20 20.11 -4.44
N ASN A 226 23.05 19.25 -3.89
CA ASN A 226 24.48 19.56 -3.70
C ASN A 226 25.22 19.84 -5.02
N GLU A 227 24.66 19.42 -6.15
CA GLU A 227 25.18 19.71 -7.49
C GLU A 227 24.76 21.09 -8.05
N ASN A 228 23.81 21.79 -7.43
CA ASN A 228 23.20 23.02 -7.94
C ASN A 228 23.07 24.11 -6.86
N ASN A 229 24.12 24.91 -6.64
CA ASN A 229 24.17 26.04 -5.69
C ASN A 229 23.27 27.23 -6.09
N ASN A 230 21.94 27.06 -6.12
CA ASN A 230 20.98 28.14 -6.38
C ASN A 230 20.02 28.34 -5.18
N PRO A 231 19.99 29.52 -4.55
CA PRO A 231 19.20 29.78 -3.34
C PRO A 231 17.68 29.70 -3.54
N ASN A 232 17.16 29.92 -4.76
CA ASN A 232 15.74 29.73 -5.03
C ASN A 232 15.34 28.24 -5.09
N LYS A 233 16.27 27.37 -5.50
CA LYS A 233 16.05 25.91 -5.48
C LYS A 233 16.06 25.37 -4.05
N GLU A 234 16.81 25.98 -3.14
CA GLU A 234 16.88 25.57 -1.73
C GLU A 234 15.50 25.56 -1.05
N LYS A 235 14.69 26.61 -1.25
CA LYS A 235 13.34 26.70 -0.68
C LYS A 235 12.40 25.66 -1.27
N GLU A 236 12.46 25.43 -2.58
CA GLU A 236 11.64 24.42 -3.25
C GLU A 236 11.97 23.00 -2.75
N ILE A 237 13.25 22.74 -2.48
CA ILE A 237 13.73 21.44 -1.98
C ILE A 237 13.36 21.24 -0.52
N LYS A 238 13.51 22.27 0.34
CA LYS A 238 12.99 22.21 1.72
C LYS A 238 11.50 21.88 1.73
N ASN A 239 10.71 22.50 0.86
CA ASN A 239 9.30 22.18 0.73
C ASN A 239 9.05 20.74 0.26
N LYS A 240 9.81 20.24 -0.73
CA LYS A 240 9.71 18.84 -1.18
C LYS A 240 10.05 17.85 -0.07
N ILE A 241 11.08 18.12 0.72
CA ILE A 241 11.49 17.30 1.87
C ILE A 241 10.38 17.30 2.94
N ILE A 242 9.84 18.47 3.27
CA ILE A 242 8.74 18.59 4.23
C ILE A 242 7.51 17.80 3.74
N GLU A 243 7.12 17.94 2.47
CA GLU A 243 6.00 17.18 1.92
C GLU A 243 6.26 15.67 1.90
N LEU A 244 7.49 15.24 1.62
CA LEU A 244 7.92 13.84 1.67
C LEU A 244 7.80 13.28 3.10
N ARG A 245 8.24 14.02 4.11
CA ARG A 245 8.14 13.65 5.53
C ARG A 245 6.69 13.63 6.02
N LYS A 246 5.84 14.56 5.54
CA LYS A 246 4.39 14.57 5.82
C LYS A 246 3.70 13.33 5.26
N ASP A 247 4.02 12.97 4.03
CA ASP A 247 3.47 11.77 3.38
C ASP A 247 3.93 10.48 4.10
N PHE A 248 5.21 10.40 4.47
CA PHE A 248 5.71 9.34 5.36
C PHE A 248 4.87 9.25 6.62
N TYR A 249 4.68 10.35 7.35
CA TYR A 249 3.95 10.33 8.61
C TYR A 249 2.50 9.86 8.44
N LYS A 250 1.79 10.35 7.42
CA LYS A 250 0.40 9.93 7.14
C LYS A 250 0.30 8.42 6.93
N ARG A 251 1.29 7.82 6.26
CA ARG A 251 1.36 6.38 6.02
C ARG A 251 1.78 5.62 7.27
N ALA A 252 2.78 6.09 7.99
CA ALA A 252 3.24 5.52 9.25
C ALA A 252 2.10 5.47 10.29
N LYS A 253 1.34 6.56 10.45
CA LYS A 253 0.17 6.63 11.34
C LYS A 253 -0.83 5.50 11.06
N LYS A 254 -1.09 5.19 9.79
CA LYS A 254 -2.02 4.11 9.42
C LYS A 254 -1.50 2.73 9.82
N ILE A 255 -0.21 2.46 9.60
CA ILE A 255 0.43 1.20 10.03
C ILE A 255 0.30 1.06 11.55
N ILE A 256 0.66 2.11 12.29
CA ILE A 256 0.65 2.11 13.74
C ILE A 256 -0.77 1.95 14.32
N LEU A 257 -1.78 2.54 13.69
CA LEU A 257 -3.17 2.40 14.13
C LEU A 257 -3.78 1.06 13.73
N SER A 258 -3.39 0.51 12.57
CA SER A 258 -3.87 -0.79 12.09
C SER A 258 -3.41 -1.97 12.95
N SER A 259 -2.32 -1.79 13.70
CA SER A 259 -1.78 -2.82 14.59
C SER A 259 -2.41 -2.86 15.98
N LYS A 260 -3.16 -1.81 16.32
CA LYS A 260 -3.80 -1.63 17.63
C LYS A 260 -5.32 -1.90 17.63
N MET A 261 -5.88 -2.27 16.48
CA MET A 261 -7.26 -2.75 16.30
C MET A 261 -7.24 -4.25 16.03
#